data_AF-A0A969HGF6-F1
#
_entry.id   AF-A0A969HGF6-F1
#
_cell.length_a   1.000
_cell.length_b   1.000
_cell.length_c   1.000
_cell.angle_alpha   90.00
_cell.angle_beta   90.00
_cell.angle_gamma   90.00
#
_symmetry.space_group_name_H-M   'P 1'
#
loop_
_entity.id
_entity.type
_entity.pdbx_description
1 polymer ?
#
loop_
_entity_poly.entity_id
_entity_poly.type
_entity_poly.pdbx_seq_one_letter_code
_entity_poly.pdbx_strand_id
1 'polypeptide(L)'
;MGSRNPAGLNDVGGFLYGANIATVVAAHRNINYFKEFTEALRAWMAAHGERNKPLINTEYGILYKQLDNYPITADQVNQYLVDSFDYMLTKTDPTTGYPADENRLVQGWVWYSLNDNAWNGYLFDPTTQALSSAGTTWKNYVTNPAKPLASQ
;
A
#
# COMPACT_ATOMS: atom_id res chain seq x y z
N MET A 1 16.52 -5.10 -1.98
CA MET A 1 17.08 -4.16 -2.97
C MET A 1 16.38 -2.83 -2.75
N GLY A 2 17.12 -1.76 -2.42
CA GLY A 2 16.52 -0.45 -2.16
C GLY A 2 16.07 0.19 -3.46
N SER A 3 14.81 0.59 -3.54
CA SER A 3 14.31 1.44 -4.63
C SER A 3 15.07 2.77 -4.61
N ARG A 4 15.61 3.19 -5.76
CA ARG A 4 16.10 4.56 -5.92
C ARG A 4 14.88 5.48 -6.01
N ASN A 5 14.93 6.61 -5.30
CA ASN A 5 13.95 7.68 -5.47
C ASN A 5 13.86 8.07 -6.95
N PRO A 6 12.66 8.30 -7.49
CA PRO A 6 12.47 8.90 -8.81
C PRO A 6 13.36 10.13 -9.02
N ALA A 7 13.97 10.23 -10.20
CA ALA A 7 14.90 11.32 -10.51
C ALA A 7 14.21 12.69 -10.35
N GLY A 8 14.74 13.57 -9.50
CA GLY A 8 14.14 14.89 -9.24
C GLY A 8 13.31 14.99 -7.96
N LEU A 9 13.14 13.91 -7.19
CA LEU A 9 12.85 14.02 -5.77
C LEU A 9 14.17 14.38 -5.06
N ASN A 10 14.34 15.65 -4.73
CA ASN A 10 15.51 16.20 -4.03
C ASN A 10 15.54 15.86 -2.53
N ASP A 11 14.57 15.08 -2.05
CA ASP A 11 14.51 14.68 -0.65
C ASP A 11 15.41 13.47 -0.39
N VAL A 12 16.55 13.75 0.25
CA VAL A 12 17.43 12.74 0.87
C VAL A 12 16.89 12.33 2.24
N GLY A 13 15.86 13.02 2.75
CA GLY A 13 15.09 12.58 3.88
C GLY A 13 14.15 11.47 3.46
N GLY A 14 14.50 10.22 3.79
CA GLY A 14 13.43 9.23 3.97
C GLY A 14 12.41 9.81 4.96
N PHE A 15 11.14 9.49 4.79
CA PHE A 15 10.10 9.83 5.77
C PHE A 15 10.32 9.03 7.06
N LEU A 16 11.31 9.44 7.85
CA LEU A 16 11.58 8.92 9.18
C LEU A 16 10.71 9.69 10.17
N TYR A 17 9.49 9.21 10.35
CA TYR A 17 8.57 9.77 11.32
C TYR A 17 8.77 9.10 12.67
N GLY A 18 9.44 9.78 13.60
CA GLY A 18 9.39 9.41 15.00
C GLY A 18 10.60 9.82 15.84
N ALA A 19 10.34 10.35 17.03
CA ALA A 19 11.36 10.59 18.05
C ALA A 19 11.72 9.32 18.84
N ASN A 20 10.93 8.24 18.69
CA ASN A 20 11.17 6.94 19.33
C ASN A 20 10.55 5.77 18.53
N ILE A 21 10.92 4.54 18.91
CA ILE A 21 10.49 3.32 18.22
C ILE A 21 8.97 3.14 18.18
N ALA A 22 8.22 3.56 19.21
CA ALA A 22 6.76 3.47 19.22
C ALA A 22 6.13 4.32 18.11
N THR A 23 6.65 5.53 17.90
CA THR A 23 6.22 6.40 16.81
C THR A 23 6.62 5.87 15.44
N VAL A 24 7.78 5.23 15.32
CA VAL A 24 8.20 4.55 14.07
C VAL A 24 7.27 3.38 13.74
N VAL A 25 6.90 2.56 14.73
CA VAL A 25 5.95 1.46 14.56
C VAL A 25 4.57 1.98 14.12
N ALA A 26 4.09 3.05 14.75
CA ALA A 26 2.83 3.67 14.37
C ALA A 26 2.89 4.24 12.94
N ALA A 27 3.99 4.89 12.57
CA ALA A 27 4.22 5.41 11.22
C ALA A 27 4.22 4.30 10.16
N HIS A 28 4.79 3.14 10.49
CA HIS A 28 4.90 2.01 9.56
C HIS A 28 3.57 1.53 9.00
N ARG A 29 2.48 1.69 9.78
CA ARG A 29 1.11 1.30 9.42
C ARG A 29 0.18 2.51 9.24
N ASN A 30 0.72 3.72 9.17
CA ASN A 30 -0.10 4.91 8.98
C ASN A 30 -0.45 5.06 7.50
N ILE A 31 -1.72 4.80 7.18
CA ILE A 31 -2.22 4.89 5.80
C ILE A 31 -2.03 6.29 5.20
N ASN A 32 -1.98 7.35 6.00
CA ASN A 32 -1.81 8.70 5.45
C ASN A 32 -0.47 8.87 4.75
N TYR A 33 0.60 8.22 5.24
CA TYR A 33 1.88 8.26 4.55
C TYR A 33 1.83 7.58 3.20
N PHE A 34 1.14 6.44 3.08
CA PHE A 34 0.91 5.81 1.78
C PHE A 34 0.20 6.73 0.78
N LYS A 35 -0.82 7.46 1.25
CA LYS A 35 -1.55 8.44 0.44
C LYS A 35 -0.65 9.60 0.02
N GLU A 36 0.09 10.17 0.96
CA GLU A 36 1.05 11.25 0.71
C GLU A 36 2.12 10.83 -0.31
N PHE A 37 2.69 9.64 -0.18
CA PHE A 37 3.64 9.10 -1.15
C PHE A 37 3.02 8.93 -2.54
N THR A 38 1.79 8.42 -2.61
CA THR A 38 1.07 8.23 -3.89
C THR A 38 0.81 9.59 -4.56
N GLU A 39 0.34 10.57 -3.79
CA GLU A 39 0.06 11.92 -4.28
C GLU A 39 1.34 12.65 -4.70
N ALA A 40 2.42 12.52 -3.93
CA ALA A 40 3.73 13.09 -4.26
C ALA A 40 4.31 12.48 -5.54
N LEU A 41 4.23 11.16 -5.71
CA LEU A 41 4.68 10.49 -6.94
C LEU A 41 3.84 10.94 -8.13
N ARG A 42 2.53 11.09 -7.97
CA ARG A 42 1.63 11.58 -9.04
C ARG A 42 1.88 13.03 -9.41
N ALA A 43 2.12 13.90 -8.43
CA ALA A 43 2.54 15.27 -8.66
C ALA A 43 3.87 15.32 -9.42
N TRP A 44 4.85 14.50 -9.02
CA TRP A 44 6.12 14.36 -9.72
C TRP A 44 5.91 13.88 -11.17
N MET A 45 5.10 12.84 -11.38
CA MET A 45 4.79 12.34 -12.73
C MET A 45 4.18 13.45 -13.60
N ALA A 46 3.21 14.20 -13.07
CA ALA A 46 2.59 15.30 -13.82
C ALA A 46 3.57 16.41 -14.18
N ALA A 47 4.43 16.82 -13.24
CA ALA A 47 5.45 17.84 -13.46
C ALA A 47 6.51 17.44 -14.52
N HIS A 48 6.69 16.14 -14.76
CA HIS A 48 7.69 15.62 -15.70
C HIS A 48 7.08 15.07 -17.00
N GLY A 49 5.81 15.37 -17.30
CA GLY A 49 5.14 14.91 -18.52
C GLY A 49 4.72 13.44 -18.50
N GLU A 50 4.81 12.78 -17.35
CA GLU A 50 4.50 11.36 -17.13
C GLU A 50 3.07 11.11 -16.67
N ARG A 51 2.23 12.15 -16.55
CA ARG A 51 0.81 12.03 -16.13
C ARG A 51 0.03 10.97 -16.90
N ASN A 52 0.32 10.82 -18.19
CA ASN A 52 -0.40 9.92 -19.10
C ASN A 52 0.09 8.45 -19.02
N LYS A 53 0.77 8.08 -17.93
CA LYS A 53 1.18 6.70 -17.65
C LYS A 53 0.37 6.12 -16.49
N PRO A 54 0.00 4.83 -16.55
CA PRO A 54 -0.59 4.15 -15.41
C PRO A 54 0.44 4.04 -14.28
N LEU A 55 -0.02 4.20 -13.03
CA LEU A 55 0.79 3.92 -11.84
C LEU A 55 0.37 2.55 -11.28
N ILE A 56 1.31 1.62 -11.26
CA ILE A 56 1.12 0.27 -10.71
C ILE A 56 2.05 0.11 -9.51
N ASN A 57 1.49 -0.19 -8.34
CA ASN A 57 2.27 -0.50 -7.15
C ASN A 57 2.58 -2.01 -7.12
N THR A 58 3.73 -2.39 -7.67
CA THR A 58 4.09 -3.80 -7.89
C THR A 58 4.39 -4.58 -6.62
N GLU A 59 4.58 -3.93 -5.47
CA GLU A 59 4.81 -4.59 -4.19
C GLU A 59 4.63 -3.60 -3.03
N TYR A 60 3.73 -3.91 -2.10
CA TYR A 60 3.63 -3.19 -0.83
C TYR A 60 2.90 -4.01 0.23
N GLY A 61 3.08 -3.65 1.49
CA GLY A 61 2.42 -4.29 2.62
C GLY A 61 3.06 -3.86 3.93
N ILE A 62 2.66 -4.51 5.03
CA ILE A 62 3.25 -4.31 6.34
C ILE A 62 4.05 -5.56 6.69
N LEU A 63 5.38 -5.48 6.58
CA LEU A 63 6.26 -6.66 6.71
C LEU A 63 6.49 -7.07 8.15
N TYR A 64 6.86 -6.13 9.02
CA TYR A 64 7.30 -6.46 10.36
C TYR A 64 6.15 -6.99 11.24
N LYS A 65 6.41 -8.11 11.93
CA LYS A 65 5.55 -8.64 13.01
C LYS A 65 5.69 -7.86 14.30
N GLN A 66 6.87 -7.32 14.52
CA GLN A 66 7.22 -6.43 15.62
C GLN A 66 8.43 -5.61 15.22
N LEU A 67 8.60 -4.44 15.83
CA LEU A 67 9.86 -3.72 15.86
C LEU A 67 10.22 -3.53 17.34
N ASP A 68 11.39 -4.03 17.73
CA ASP A 68 11.76 -4.20 19.15
C ASP A 68 10.64 -4.88 19.94
N ASN A 69 10.16 -4.22 21.01
CA ASN A 69 9.13 -4.72 21.91
C ASN A 69 7.71 -4.28 21.50
N TYR A 70 7.55 -3.70 20.31
CA TYR A 70 6.28 -3.17 19.83
C TYR A 70 5.69 -4.10 18.76
N PRO A 71 4.68 -4.93 19.11
CA PRO A 71 4.05 -5.82 18.15
C PRO A 71 3.19 -5.06 17.15
N ILE A 72 3.08 -5.63 15.95
CA ILE A 72 2.17 -5.23 14.89
C ILE A 72 1.20 -6.38 14.68
N THR A 73 -0.06 -6.18 15.08
CA THR A 73 -1.06 -7.24 15.12
C THR A 73 -1.61 -7.54 13.72
N ALA A 74 -2.14 -8.74 13.52
CA ALA A 74 -2.80 -9.11 12.26
C ALA A 74 -3.95 -8.15 11.93
N ASP A 75 -4.74 -7.72 12.92
CA ASP A 75 -5.83 -6.76 12.71
C ASP A 75 -5.35 -5.41 12.18
N GLN A 76 -4.20 -4.92 12.65
CA GLN A 76 -3.61 -3.68 12.14
C GLN A 76 -3.16 -3.82 10.68
N VAL A 77 -2.62 -4.98 10.31
CA VAL A 77 -2.23 -5.29 8.94
C VAL A 77 -3.47 -5.41 8.04
N ASN A 78 -4.52 -6.08 8.52
CA ASN A 78 -5.79 -6.23 7.82
C ASN A 78 -6.49 -4.88 7.59
N GLN A 79 -6.49 -4.01 8.60
CA GLN A 79 -7.04 -2.65 8.46
C GLN A 79 -6.28 -1.86 7.40
N TYR A 80 -4.94 -1.91 7.42
CA TYR A 80 -4.13 -1.25 6.41
C TYR A 80 -4.38 -1.78 4.99
N LEU A 81 -4.56 -3.10 4.83
CA LEU A 81 -4.95 -3.72 3.55
C LEU A 81 -6.27 -3.14 3.04
N VAL A 82 -7.30 -3.11 3.88
CA VAL A 82 -8.63 -2.57 3.51
C VAL A 82 -8.53 -1.09 3.16
N ASP A 83 -7.88 -0.29 4.00
CA ASP A 83 -7.79 1.16 3.82
C ASP A 83 -7.01 1.54 2.55
N SER A 84 -5.94 0.80 2.24
CA SER A 84 -5.15 1.02 1.03
C SER A 84 -5.90 0.62 -0.23
N PHE A 85 -6.65 -0.49 -0.21
CA PHE A 85 -7.48 -0.90 -1.34
C PHE A 85 -8.60 0.12 -1.60
N ASP A 86 -9.29 0.56 -0.54
CA ASP A 86 -10.36 1.57 -0.66
C ASP A 86 -9.83 2.87 -1.26
N TYR A 87 -8.64 3.32 -0.83
CA TYR A 87 -7.99 4.49 -1.40
C TYR A 87 -7.62 4.30 -2.88
N MET A 88 -6.94 3.20 -3.24
CA MET A 88 -6.46 3.00 -4.60
C MET A 88 -7.58 2.78 -5.62
N LEU A 89 -8.71 2.19 -5.21
CA LEU A 89 -9.87 2.00 -6.07
C LEU A 89 -10.59 3.31 -6.41
N THR A 90 -10.58 4.28 -5.50
CA THR A 90 -11.52 5.42 -5.56
C THR A 90 -10.85 6.77 -5.68
N LYS A 91 -9.58 6.92 -5.27
CA LYS A 91 -8.94 8.23 -5.23
C LYS A 91 -8.65 8.73 -6.64
N THR A 92 -9.17 9.90 -6.94
CA THR A 92 -8.94 10.66 -8.18
C THR A 92 -8.33 12.02 -7.89
N ASP A 93 -7.69 12.60 -8.91
CA ASP A 93 -7.25 14.00 -8.92
C ASP A 93 -7.25 14.55 -10.36
N PRO A 94 -7.99 15.63 -10.68
CA PRO A 94 -8.11 16.14 -12.04
C PRO A 94 -6.82 16.72 -12.63
N THR A 95 -5.82 17.04 -11.79
CA THR A 95 -4.55 17.63 -12.18
C THR A 95 -3.47 16.56 -12.30
N THR A 96 -3.40 15.61 -11.37
CA THR A 96 -2.30 14.63 -11.29
C THR A 96 -2.69 13.20 -11.63
N GLY A 97 -3.99 12.88 -11.66
CA GLY A 97 -4.51 11.56 -11.99
C GLY A 97 -4.40 11.21 -13.48
N TYR A 98 -4.47 9.90 -13.78
CA TYR A 98 -4.34 9.39 -15.14
C TYR A 98 -5.64 9.62 -15.96
N PRO A 99 -5.67 10.47 -17.00
CA PRO A 99 -6.92 10.88 -17.64
C PRO A 99 -7.69 9.76 -18.33
N ALA A 100 -6.99 8.78 -18.91
CA ALA A 100 -7.63 7.65 -19.58
C ALA A 100 -8.30 6.67 -18.60
N ASP A 101 -8.12 6.89 -17.29
CA ASP A 101 -8.67 6.10 -16.21
C ASP A 101 -9.42 6.98 -15.20
N GLU A 102 -10.26 7.89 -15.71
CA GLU A 102 -11.12 8.78 -14.90
C GLU A 102 -10.36 9.64 -13.89
N ASN A 103 -9.08 9.92 -14.17
CA ASN A 103 -8.15 10.59 -13.27
C ASN A 103 -7.88 9.85 -11.95
N ARG A 104 -8.00 8.52 -11.91
CA ARG A 104 -7.56 7.73 -10.76
C ARG A 104 -6.06 7.84 -10.53
N LEU A 105 -5.68 7.84 -9.26
CA LEU A 105 -4.28 7.91 -8.86
C LEU A 105 -3.55 6.58 -8.95
N VAL A 106 -4.21 5.43 -8.93
CA VAL A 106 -3.56 4.11 -9.05
C VAL A 106 -4.37 3.21 -9.98
N GLN A 107 -3.69 2.47 -10.86
CA GLN A 107 -4.31 1.58 -11.85
C GLN A 107 -4.16 0.10 -11.52
N GLY A 108 -3.28 -0.25 -10.59
CA GLY A 108 -3.09 -1.62 -10.15
C GLY A 108 -2.12 -1.71 -8.98
N TRP A 109 -2.19 -2.81 -8.24
CA TRP A 109 -1.29 -3.08 -7.13
C TRP A 109 -1.16 -4.56 -6.84
N VAL A 110 -0.09 -4.93 -6.13
CA VAL A 110 0.15 -6.28 -5.64
C VAL A 110 0.49 -6.22 -4.16
N TRP A 111 -0.34 -6.90 -3.36
CA TRP A 111 -0.11 -7.04 -1.92
C TRP A 111 1.00 -8.06 -1.65
N TYR A 112 2.00 -7.66 -0.87
CA TYR A 112 3.03 -8.55 -0.38
C TYR A 112 2.67 -9.09 1.02
N SER A 113 2.72 -10.40 1.27
CA SER A 113 3.19 -11.49 0.39
C SER A 113 2.08 -12.48 0.04
N LEU A 114 2.29 -13.29 -1.00
CA LEU A 114 1.40 -14.42 -1.26
C LEU A 114 1.50 -15.48 -0.14
N ASN A 115 2.71 -15.86 0.26
CA ASN A 115 2.93 -16.97 1.19
C ASN A 115 4.22 -16.91 2.02
N ASP A 116 4.95 -15.78 2.02
CA ASP A 116 6.13 -15.63 2.88
C ASP A 116 5.69 -15.37 4.32
N ASN A 117 5.55 -16.45 5.09
CA ASN A 117 5.09 -16.41 6.47
C ASN A 117 6.17 -15.97 7.48
N ALA A 118 7.38 -15.61 7.03
CA ALA A 118 8.36 -14.95 7.90
C ALA A 118 7.86 -13.55 8.30
N TRP A 119 7.13 -12.89 7.39
CA TRP A 119 6.58 -11.55 7.55
C TRP A 119 5.09 -11.56 7.91
N ASN A 120 4.57 -10.39 8.26
CA ASN A 120 3.14 -10.14 8.37
C ASN A 120 2.47 -10.11 6.98
N GLY A 121 1.14 -10.19 6.97
CA GLY A 121 0.36 -9.94 5.76
C GLY A 121 0.38 -11.04 4.69
N TYR A 122 1.12 -12.14 4.87
CA TYR A 122 1.10 -13.28 3.92
C TYR A 122 -0.33 -13.79 3.72
N LEU A 123 -0.77 -14.09 2.49
CA LEU A 123 -2.16 -14.49 2.19
C LEU A 123 -2.43 -15.98 2.45
N PHE A 124 -1.45 -16.85 2.20
CA PHE A 124 -1.56 -18.30 2.38
C PHE A 124 -0.43 -18.82 3.25
N ASP A 125 -0.74 -19.74 4.16
CA ASP A 125 0.31 -20.48 4.85
C ASP A 125 1.06 -21.37 3.83
N PRO A 126 2.39 -21.28 3.71
CA PRO A 126 3.15 -21.97 2.67
C PRO A 126 3.21 -23.48 2.85
N THR A 127 2.90 -24.00 4.05
CA THR A 127 2.95 -25.43 4.35
C THR A 127 1.58 -26.07 4.18
N THR A 128 0.56 -25.49 4.81
CA THR A 128 -0.81 -26.03 4.84
C THR A 128 -1.68 -25.54 3.69
N GLN A 129 -1.25 -24.49 2.97
CA GLN A 129 -2.01 -23.82 1.91
C GLN A 129 -3.34 -23.20 2.38
N ALA A 130 -3.56 -23.14 3.70
CA ALA A 130 -4.72 -22.48 4.28
C ALA A 130 -4.61 -20.95 4.13
N LEU A 131 -5.76 -20.28 4.02
CA LEU A 131 -5.80 -18.81 4.10
C LEU A 131 -5.32 -18.37 5.48
N SER A 132 -4.47 -17.35 5.51
CA SER A 132 -4.12 -16.65 6.73
C SER A 132 -5.25 -15.70 7.17
N SER A 133 -5.02 -14.94 8.24
CA SER A 133 -5.88 -13.80 8.61
C SER A 133 -5.98 -12.76 7.48
N ALA A 134 -4.84 -12.39 6.86
CA ALA A 134 -4.81 -11.45 5.73
C ALA A 134 -5.46 -12.04 4.47
N GLY A 135 -5.23 -13.33 4.19
CA GLY A 135 -5.89 -14.03 3.09
C GLY A 135 -7.41 -14.06 3.22
N THR A 136 -7.90 -14.29 4.44
CA THR A 136 -9.34 -14.26 4.73
C THR A 136 -9.90 -12.84 4.55
N THR A 137 -9.20 -11.82 5.05
CA THR A 137 -9.57 -10.41 4.86
C THR A 137 -9.62 -10.03 3.38
N TRP A 138 -8.59 -10.38 2.61
CA TRP A 138 -8.51 -10.13 1.18
C TRP A 138 -9.67 -10.79 0.43
N LYS A 139 -9.90 -12.09 0.68
CA LYS A 139 -11.02 -12.84 0.07
C LYS A 139 -12.34 -12.15 0.36
N ASN A 140 -12.60 -11.84 1.63
CA ASN A 140 -13.84 -11.18 2.04
C ASN A 140 -14.00 -9.82 1.38
N TYR A 141 -12.92 -9.05 1.24
CA TYR A 141 -12.93 -7.74 0.60
C TYR A 141 -13.33 -7.83 -0.88
N VAL A 142 -12.68 -8.70 -1.67
CA VAL A 142 -12.94 -8.81 -3.12
C VAL A 142 -14.26 -9.51 -3.44
N THR A 143 -14.78 -10.35 -2.54
CA THR A 143 -16.10 -10.98 -2.71
C THR A 143 -17.25 -10.17 -2.12
N ASN A 144 -16.99 -9.00 -1.53
CA ASN A 144 -18.03 -8.21 -0.88
C ASN A 144 -18.90 -7.49 -1.93
N PRO A 145 -20.20 -7.81 -2.05
CA PRO A 145 -21.07 -7.15 -3.02
C PRO A 145 -21.26 -5.65 -2.75
N ALA A 146 -20.99 -5.16 -1.54
CA ALA A 146 -20.98 -3.74 -1.21
C ALA A 146 -19.73 -3.00 -1.74
N LYS A 147 -18.74 -3.70 -2.30
CA LYS A 147 -17.52 -3.15 -2.91
C LYS A 147 -17.42 -3.55 -4.39
N PRO A 148 -18.32 -3.07 -5.25
CA PRO A 148 -18.41 -3.52 -6.64
C PRO A 148 -17.17 -3.23 -7.50
N LEU A 149 -16.32 -2.27 -7.10
CA LEU A 149 -15.04 -2.01 -7.77
C LEU A 149 -13.95 -3.03 -7.41
N ALA A 150 -14.09 -3.72 -6.28
CA ALA A 150 -13.14 -4.73 -5.82
C ALA A 150 -13.39 -6.12 -6.41
N SER A 151 -14.55 -6.33 -7.04
CA SER A 151 -15.03 -7.63 -7.52
C SER A 151 -14.96 -7.78 -9.05
N GLN A 152 -14.32 -6.85 -9.76
CA GLN A 152 -14.22 -6.86 -11.23
C GLN A 152 -13.02 -7.68 -11.73
#